data_AF-A0A072PGY5-F1
#
_entry.id   AF-A0A072PGY5-F1
#
_cell.length_a   1.000
_cell.length_b   1.000
_cell.length_c   1.000
_cell.angle_alpha   90.00
_cell.angle_beta   90.00
_cell.angle_gamma   90.00
#
_symmetry.space_group_name_H-M   'P 1'
#
loop_
_entity.id
_entity.type
_entity.pdbx_description
1 polymer ?
#
loop_
_entity_poly.entity_id
_entity_poly.type
_entity_poly.pdbx_seq_one_letter_code
_entity_poly.pdbx_strand_id
1 'polypeptide(L)'
;MAAHHMSLAKATFAASLLRPDVTKVSRDDLEHFQSMFDKTLRNCTIQNIQACKQWLLDNVVVSAPRTIALGKFLLSVSKHKASEAKNNSKSFLSRQRLHILYLVHDLLHHSKYHNQNVSTEETVIQSLRPILCDLFQLAASQRKSKVKRRLIGLIDIWDKEKYFTKEQLLAFQNSLSASPETSGSPLQPPSKSENVSLDLPYNIPSTHGDPSLPFYELPAANLMHLIVPNSSQPIRPAEVRALQFSAGPADESLVNALKDFLRDVDRMDNTFAKLENDSIPVEVDELGQVQYRNEAEDLTADTYYGWSRTFFAITAEPGVDRTAAVAVVPNVRGDDTANRQVIPRRLHGPIAGQYLEEENPRAREAMTVPIKTN
;
A
#
# COMPACT_ATOMS: atom_id res chain seq x y z
N MET A 1 -4.08 1.75 -0.03
CA MET A 1 -4.92 1.18 -1.11
C MET A 1 -5.96 0.16 -0.63
N ALA A 2 -5.63 -0.80 0.25
CA ALA A 2 -6.59 -1.82 0.70
C ALA A 2 -7.90 -1.26 1.30
N ALA A 3 -7.82 -0.22 2.14
CA ALA A 3 -8.98 0.42 2.77
C ALA A 3 -9.98 1.02 1.77
N HIS A 4 -9.49 1.55 0.64
CA HIS A 4 -10.33 2.05 -0.45
C HIS A 4 -11.09 0.92 -1.14
N HIS A 5 -10.43 -0.22 -1.42
CA HIS A 5 -11.09 -1.39 -2.01
C HIS A 5 -12.14 -2.04 -1.09
N MET A 6 -11.93 -2.00 0.24
CA MET A 6 -12.94 -2.44 1.20
C MET A 6 -14.16 -1.52 1.18
N SER A 7 -13.93 -0.20 1.19
CA SER A 7 -15.00 0.80 1.17
C SER A 7 -15.81 0.72 -0.13
N LEU A 8 -15.14 0.55 -1.27
CA LEU A 8 -15.77 0.35 -2.57
C LEU A 8 -16.59 -0.94 -2.60
N ALA A 9 -16.05 -2.06 -2.09
CA ALA A 9 -16.77 -3.34 -2.06
C ALA A 9 -18.01 -3.29 -1.14
N LYS A 10 -17.89 -2.64 0.03
CA LYS A 10 -19.02 -2.36 0.93
C LYS A 10 -20.09 -1.51 0.24
N ALA A 11 -19.69 -0.42 -0.42
CA ALA A 11 -20.62 0.46 -1.15
C ALA A 11 -21.30 -0.27 -2.31
N THR A 12 -20.55 -1.09 -3.06
CA THR A 12 -21.10 -1.88 -4.17
C THR A 12 -22.10 -2.93 -3.68
N PHE A 13 -21.78 -3.61 -2.57
CA PHE A 13 -22.69 -4.57 -1.95
C PHE A 13 -23.95 -3.87 -1.41
N ALA A 14 -23.79 -2.78 -0.67
CA ALA A 14 -24.90 -1.96 -0.17
C ALA A 14 -25.81 -1.49 -1.32
N ALA A 15 -25.22 -0.97 -2.40
CA ALA A 15 -25.97 -0.52 -3.58
C ALA A 15 -26.77 -1.66 -4.23
N SER A 16 -26.25 -2.89 -4.24
CA SER A 16 -26.96 -4.07 -4.78
C SER A 16 -28.21 -4.44 -3.96
N LEU A 17 -28.22 -4.09 -2.67
CA LEU A 17 -29.32 -4.38 -1.74
C LEU A 17 -30.35 -3.25 -1.67
N LEU A 18 -29.92 -2.01 -1.88
CA LEU A 18 -30.80 -0.84 -1.95
C LEU A 18 -31.63 -0.81 -3.24
N ARG A 19 -31.23 -1.56 -4.28
CA ARG A 19 -32.00 -1.68 -5.51
C ARG A 19 -33.32 -2.41 -5.26
N PRO A 20 -34.44 -1.92 -5.81
CA PRO A 20 -35.79 -2.45 -5.58
C PRO A 20 -36.07 -3.79 -6.26
N ASP A 21 -35.10 -4.38 -6.96
CA ASP A 21 -35.31 -5.43 -7.96
C ASP A 21 -35.88 -6.74 -7.37
N VAL A 22 -35.76 -6.96 -6.06
CA VAL A 22 -36.26 -8.18 -5.39
C VAL A 22 -36.82 -7.90 -4.00
N THR A 23 -35.97 -7.47 -3.06
CA THR A 23 -36.35 -7.06 -1.70
C THR A 23 -35.61 -5.79 -1.32
N LYS A 24 -36.33 -4.71 -0.99
CA LYS A 24 -35.68 -3.48 -0.53
C LYS A 24 -35.15 -3.70 0.88
N VAL A 25 -33.84 -3.61 1.04
CA VAL A 25 -33.19 -3.65 2.36
C VAL A 25 -33.03 -2.21 2.83
N SER A 26 -33.47 -1.89 4.05
CA SER A 26 -33.27 -0.56 4.63
C SER A 26 -31.79 -0.32 5.00
N ARG A 27 -31.40 0.93 5.23
CA ARG A 27 -30.03 1.23 5.70
C ARG A 27 -29.79 0.65 7.09
N ASP A 28 -30.79 0.71 7.96
CA ASP A 28 -30.72 0.19 9.32
C ASP A 28 -30.55 -1.34 9.33
N ASP A 29 -31.26 -2.06 8.45
CA ASP A 29 -31.09 -3.51 8.28
C ASP A 29 -29.71 -3.88 7.78
N LEU A 30 -29.09 -3.03 6.94
CA LEU A 30 -27.74 -3.24 6.45
C LEU A 30 -26.70 -3.05 7.57
N GLU A 31 -26.88 -2.06 8.44
CA GLU A 31 -26.04 -1.88 9.63
C GLU A 31 -26.18 -3.06 10.60
N HIS A 32 -27.42 -3.55 10.77
CA HIS A 32 -27.68 -4.75 11.55
C HIS A 32 -26.95 -5.98 10.98
N PHE A 33 -27.00 -6.17 9.65
CA PHE A 33 -26.23 -7.21 8.98
C PHE A 33 -24.72 -7.07 9.22
N GLN A 34 -24.17 -5.86 9.08
CA GLN A 34 -22.73 -5.64 9.31
C GLN A 34 -22.34 -6.02 10.74
N SER A 35 -23.15 -5.66 11.73
CA SER A 35 -22.95 -6.05 13.13
C SER A 35 -23.01 -7.57 13.33
N MET A 36 -24.01 -8.25 12.74
CA MET A 36 -24.11 -9.72 12.78
C MET A 36 -22.92 -10.40 12.09
N PHE A 37 -22.51 -9.90 10.93
CA PHE A 37 -21.38 -10.42 10.17
C PHE A 37 -20.07 -10.28 10.96
N ASP A 38 -19.81 -9.11 11.56
CA ASP A 38 -18.64 -8.90 12.41
C ASP A 38 -18.64 -9.81 13.65
N LYS A 39 -19.81 -10.04 14.27
CA LYS A 39 -19.96 -11.02 15.36
C LYS A 39 -19.63 -12.43 14.91
N THR A 40 -20.08 -12.86 13.73
CA THR A 40 -19.76 -14.17 13.14
C THR A 40 -18.26 -14.33 12.88
N LEU A 41 -17.61 -13.29 12.35
CA LEU A 41 -16.17 -13.32 12.13
C LEU A 41 -15.38 -13.38 13.43
N ARG A 42 -15.76 -12.60 14.45
CA ARG A 42 -15.08 -12.61 15.76
C ARG A 42 -15.31 -13.93 16.49
N ASN A 43 -16.58 -14.36 16.58
CA ASN A 43 -17.06 -15.50 17.35
C ASN A 43 -17.94 -16.39 16.49
N CYS A 44 -17.36 -17.47 15.97
CA CYS A 44 -18.03 -18.45 15.12
C CYS A 44 -18.84 -19.45 15.97
N THR A 45 -19.92 -18.96 16.58
CA THR A 45 -20.91 -19.81 17.25
C THR A 45 -22.00 -20.24 16.27
N ILE A 46 -22.67 -21.35 16.57
CA ILE A 46 -23.80 -21.83 15.76
C ILE A 46 -24.86 -20.73 15.63
N GLN A 47 -25.21 -20.06 16.73
CA GLN A 47 -26.21 -18.99 16.74
C GLN A 47 -25.84 -17.82 15.81
N ASN A 48 -24.58 -17.35 15.85
CA ASN A 48 -24.13 -16.25 15.01
C ASN A 48 -24.14 -16.62 13.52
N ILE A 49 -23.67 -17.83 13.19
CA ILE A 49 -23.71 -18.33 11.81
C ILE A 49 -25.16 -18.44 11.33
N GLN A 50 -26.05 -19.04 12.12
CA GLN A 50 -27.45 -19.22 11.73
C GLN A 50 -28.16 -17.88 11.52
N ALA A 51 -27.96 -16.90 12.41
CA ALA A 51 -28.55 -15.56 12.26
C ALA A 51 -28.04 -14.85 10.99
N CYS A 52 -26.73 -14.88 10.76
CA CYS A 52 -26.12 -14.27 9.58
C CYS A 52 -26.56 -14.99 8.28
N LYS A 53 -26.64 -16.32 8.30
CA LYS A 53 -27.10 -17.14 7.18
C LYS A 53 -28.55 -16.83 6.84
N GLN A 54 -29.44 -16.80 7.83
CA GLN A 54 -30.86 -16.53 7.63
C GLN A 54 -31.06 -15.19 6.91
N TRP A 55 -30.38 -14.14 7.39
CA TRP A 55 -30.44 -12.83 6.75
C TRP A 55 -29.97 -12.85 5.30
N LEU A 56 -28.88 -13.59 5.00
CA LEU A 56 -28.36 -13.73 3.63
C LEU A 56 -29.30 -14.51 2.72
N LEU A 57 -29.99 -15.53 3.24
CA LEU A 57 -30.98 -16.28 2.47
C LEU A 57 -32.16 -15.39 2.06
N ASP A 58 -32.67 -14.58 3.00
CA ASP A 58 -33.85 -13.74 2.78
C ASP A 58 -33.55 -12.52 1.88
N ASN A 59 -32.32 -11.99 1.90
CA ASN A 59 -32.00 -10.72 1.25
C ASN A 59 -31.02 -10.81 0.08
N VAL A 60 -30.16 -11.85 0.04
CA VAL A 60 -29.05 -11.93 -0.92
C VAL A 60 -29.22 -13.08 -1.91
N VAL A 61 -29.48 -14.30 -1.41
CA VAL A 61 -29.54 -15.52 -2.23
C VAL A 61 -30.72 -15.52 -3.21
N VAL A 62 -31.68 -14.60 -3.04
CA VAL A 62 -32.81 -14.40 -3.95
C VAL A 62 -32.39 -13.93 -5.35
N SER A 63 -31.15 -13.45 -5.54
CA SER A 63 -30.67 -12.93 -6.82
C SER A 63 -29.19 -13.24 -7.08
N ALA A 64 -28.88 -13.66 -8.32
CA ALA A 64 -27.52 -13.91 -8.77
C ALA A 64 -26.62 -12.64 -8.66
N PRO A 65 -27.02 -11.44 -9.16
CA PRO A 65 -26.27 -10.20 -8.95
C PRO A 65 -25.93 -9.90 -7.48
N ARG A 66 -26.88 -10.11 -6.56
CA ARG A 66 -26.66 -9.88 -5.12
C ARG A 66 -25.69 -10.89 -4.54
N THR A 67 -25.80 -12.16 -4.95
CA THR A 67 -24.89 -13.23 -4.53
C THR A 67 -23.46 -13.01 -5.05
N ILE A 68 -23.30 -12.52 -6.27
CA ILE A 68 -22.00 -12.11 -6.83
C ILE A 68 -21.42 -10.93 -6.03
N ALA A 69 -22.25 -9.93 -5.70
CA ALA A 69 -21.82 -8.78 -4.89
C ALA A 69 -21.38 -9.21 -3.48
N LEU A 70 -22.10 -10.15 -2.86
CA LEU A 70 -21.69 -10.78 -1.59
C LEU A 70 -20.33 -11.45 -1.73
N GLY A 71 -20.13 -12.25 -2.78
CA GLY A 71 -18.85 -12.92 -3.02
C GLY A 71 -17.69 -11.92 -3.12
N LYS A 72 -17.85 -10.85 -3.92
CA LYS A 72 -16.85 -9.78 -4.04
C LYS A 72 -16.60 -9.08 -2.70
N PHE A 73 -17.64 -8.84 -1.90
CA PHE A 73 -17.53 -8.29 -0.56
C PHE A 73 -16.72 -9.21 0.38
N LEU A 74 -17.06 -10.49 0.46
CA LEU A 74 -16.36 -11.48 1.30
C LEU A 74 -14.87 -11.60 0.93
N LEU A 75 -14.57 -11.59 -0.37
CA LEU A 75 -13.21 -11.62 -0.88
C LEU A 75 -12.44 -10.34 -0.50
N SER A 76 -13.06 -9.18 -0.68
CA SER A 76 -12.46 -7.88 -0.31
C SER A 76 -12.19 -7.79 1.20
N VAL A 77 -13.14 -8.23 2.04
CA VAL A 77 -12.95 -8.33 3.50
C VAL A 77 -11.78 -9.25 3.85
N SER A 78 -11.67 -10.39 3.17
CA SER A 78 -10.58 -11.35 3.40
C SER A 78 -9.21 -10.81 3.01
N LYS A 79 -9.13 -9.98 1.96
CA LYS A 79 -7.93 -9.28 1.50
C LYS A 79 -7.58 -8.08 2.40
N HIS A 80 -8.54 -7.24 2.74
CA HIS A 80 -8.35 -6.05 3.58
C HIS A 80 -7.77 -6.40 4.95
N LYS A 81 -8.38 -7.38 5.61
CA LYS A 81 -7.93 -7.80 6.94
C LYS A 81 -6.51 -8.37 6.91
N ALA A 82 -6.00 -8.83 5.76
CA ALA A 82 -4.59 -9.19 5.58
C ALA A 82 -3.63 -8.00 5.74
N SER A 83 -4.07 -6.82 5.28
CA SER A 83 -3.26 -5.61 5.18
C SER A 83 -3.10 -4.88 6.53
N GLU A 84 -4.04 -5.06 7.47
CA GLU A 84 -4.02 -4.39 8.78
C GLU A 84 -3.30 -5.18 9.88
N ALA A 85 -2.84 -6.39 9.58
CA ALA A 85 -2.39 -7.31 10.62
C ALA A 85 -0.89 -7.19 10.98
N LYS A 86 -0.57 -6.44 12.05
CA LYS A 86 0.70 -6.57 12.78
C LYS A 86 0.85 -7.98 13.38
N ASN A 87 2.08 -8.45 13.57
CA ASN A 87 2.48 -9.86 13.75
C ASN A 87 1.63 -10.74 14.71
N ASN A 88 1.01 -10.21 15.77
CA ASN A 88 0.16 -10.96 16.71
C ASN A 88 -1.28 -11.24 16.21
N SER A 89 -1.74 -10.50 15.19
CA SER A 89 -3.11 -10.61 14.65
C SER A 89 -3.26 -11.62 13.51
N LYS A 90 -2.15 -12.11 12.95
CA LYS A 90 -2.15 -13.16 11.90
C LYS A 90 -3.00 -14.37 12.34
N SER A 91 -2.84 -14.80 13.59
CA SER A 91 -3.61 -15.89 14.21
C SER A 91 -5.14 -15.76 14.11
N PHE A 92 -5.64 -14.54 14.24
CA PHE A 92 -7.05 -14.20 14.27
C PHE A 92 -7.62 -14.13 12.84
N LEU A 93 -6.83 -13.63 11.90
CA LEU A 93 -7.21 -13.55 10.48
C LEU A 93 -7.48 -14.90 9.82
N SER A 94 -6.64 -15.92 10.04
CA SER A 94 -6.89 -17.26 9.48
C SER A 94 -8.20 -17.85 9.99
N ARG A 95 -8.52 -17.60 11.27
CA ARG A 95 -9.79 -18.04 11.85
C ARG A 95 -10.96 -17.32 11.19
N GLN A 96 -10.87 -16.00 11.02
CA GLN A 96 -11.91 -15.22 10.33
C GLN A 96 -12.16 -15.67 8.90
N ARG A 97 -11.10 -15.96 8.12
CA ARG A 97 -11.23 -16.50 6.76
C ARG A 97 -11.88 -17.87 6.74
N LEU A 98 -11.56 -18.72 7.71
CA LEU A 98 -12.24 -20.01 7.90
C LEU A 98 -13.72 -19.82 8.25
N HIS A 99 -14.06 -18.83 9.08
CA HIS A 99 -15.46 -18.54 9.42
C HIS A 99 -16.27 -18.06 8.20
N ILE A 100 -15.64 -17.29 7.30
CA ILE A 100 -16.24 -16.92 6.00
C ILE A 100 -16.56 -18.18 5.19
N LEU A 101 -15.62 -19.13 5.11
CA LEU A 101 -15.85 -20.39 4.41
C LEU A 101 -16.93 -21.27 5.06
N TYR A 102 -17.07 -21.23 6.38
CA TYR A 102 -18.18 -21.90 7.06
C TYR A 102 -19.53 -21.26 6.73
N LEU A 103 -19.59 -19.93 6.69
CA LEU A 103 -20.81 -19.24 6.25
C LEU A 103 -21.16 -19.58 4.80
N VAL A 104 -20.18 -19.63 3.90
CA VAL A 104 -20.38 -20.04 2.50
C VAL A 104 -20.86 -21.49 2.41
N HIS A 105 -20.27 -22.39 3.20
CA HIS A 105 -20.70 -23.78 3.27
C HIS A 105 -22.16 -23.92 3.72
N ASP A 106 -22.55 -23.17 4.76
CA ASP A 106 -23.92 -23.14 5.27
C ASP A 106 -24.92 -22.66 4.22
N LEU A 107 -24.54 -21.68 3.39
CA LEU A 107 -25.36 -21.20 2.27
C LEU A 107 -25.52 -22.28 1.19
N LEU A 108 -24.44 -22.97 0.81
CA LEU A 108 -24.46 -24.07 -0.16
C LEU A 108 -25.30 -25.25 0.33
N HIS A 109 -25.13 -25.63 1.60
CA HIS A 109 -25.90 -26.70 2.21
C HIS A 109 -27.39 -26.35 2.26
N HIS A 110 -27.72 -25.11 2.66
CA HIS A 110 -29.11 -24.67 2.70
C HIS A 110 -29.73 -24.61 1.31
N SER A 111 -29.02 -24.10 0.30
CA SER A 111 -29.52 -24.04 -1.07
C SER A 111 -29.84 -25.42 -1.65
N LYS A 112 -29.07 -26.45 -1.27
CA LYS A 112 -29.24 -27.82 -1.77
C LYS A 112 -30.31 -28.62 -1.03
N TYR A 113 -30.34 -28.55 0.30
CA TYR A 113 -31.15 -29.45 1.13
C TYR A 113 -32.42 -28.83 1.71
N HIS A 114 -32.48 -27.51 1.82
CA HIS A 114 -33.58 -26.81 2.47
C HIS A 114 -34.36 -25.89 1.53
N ASN A 115 -33.82 -25.58 0.35
CA ASN A 115 -34.53 -24.82 -0.66
C ASN A 115 -35.22 -25.78 -1.64
N GLN A 116 -36.47 -25.52 -1.98
CA GLN A 116 -37.24 -26.36 -2.92
C GLN A 116 -36.87 -26.09 -4.38
N ASN A 117 -36.12 -25.01 -4.64
CA ASN A 117 -35.81 -24.52 -5.98
C ASN A 117 -34.39 -24.90 -6.41
N VAL A 118 -34.26 -25.86 -7.32
CA VAL A 118 -32.96 -26.29 -7.92
C VAL A 118 -32.20 -25.11 -8.53
N SER A 119 -32.91 -24.12 -9.09
CA SER A 119 -32.32 -22.90 -9.65
C SER A 119 -31.54 -22.05 -8.62
N THR A 120 -31.89 -22.13 -7.34
CA THR A 120 -31.20 -21.37 -6.28
C THR A 120 -29.84 -21.99 -5.93
N GLU A 121 -29.75 -23.31 -5.91
CA GLU A 121 -28.48 -24.03 -5.73
C GLU A 121 -27.50 -23.68 -6.86
N GLU A 122 -27.94 -23.81 -8.12
CA GLU A 122 -27.12 -23.45 -9.28
C GLU A 122 -26.69 -21.97 -9.22
N THR A 123 -27.61 -21.07 -8.85
CA THR A 123 -27.31 -19.65 -8.71
C THR A 123 -26.22 -19.38 -7.69
N VAL A 124 -26.30 -19.98 -6.49
CA VAL A 124 -25.31 -19.80 -5.42
C VAL A 124 -23.96 -20.36 -5.85
N ILE A 125 -23.94 -21.59 -6.39
CA ILE A 125 -22.71 -22.24 -6.85
C ILE A 125 -22.05 -21.40 -7.95
N GLN A 126 -22.79 -21.01 -8.99
CA GLN A 126 -22.23 -20.25 -10.12
C GLN A 126 -21.75 -18.86 -9.70
N SER A 127 -22.48 -18.19 -8.81
CA SER A 127 -22.16 -16.84 -8.34
C SER A 127 -20.92 -16.80 -7.44
N LEU A 128 -20.74 -17.81 -6.57
CA LEU A 128 -19.64 -17.85 -5.62
C LEU A 128 -18.40 -18.56 -6.18
N ARG A 129 -18.53 -19.45 -7.16
CA ARG A 129 -17.39 -20.21 -7.72
C ARG A 129 -16.15 -19.36 -8.04
N PRO A 130 -16.24 -18.18 -8.69
CA PRO A 130 -15.06 -17.41 -9.09
C PRO A 130 -14.18 -16.94 -7.92
N ILE A 131 -14.75 -16.79 -6.71
CA ILE A 131 -14.03 -16.28 -5.54
C ILE A 131 -13.48 -17.38 -4.63
N LEU A 132 -13.91 -18.64 -4.80
CA LEU A 132 -13.60 -19.71 -3.86
C LEU A 132 -12.10 -20.05 -3.84
N CYS A 133 -11.46 -20.16 -5.00
CA CYS A 133 -10.02 -20.42 -5.09
C CYS A 133 -9.21 -19.37 -4.31
N ASP A 134 -9.49 -18.08 -4.53
CA ASP A 134 -8.84 -16.98 -3.80
C ASP A 134 -9.09 -17.08 -2.30
N LEU A 135 -10.32 -17.40 -1.86
CA LEU A 135 -10.64 -17.54 -0.44
C LEU A 135 -9.87 -18.70 0.22
N PHE A 136 -9.78 -19.86 -0.46
CA PHE A 136 -8.99 -20.99 0.04
C PHE A 136 -7.49 -20.66 0.09
N GLN A 137 -6.95 -20.00 -0.93
CA GLN A 137 -5.55 -19.55 -0.94
C GLN A 137 -5.28 -18.55 0.19
N LEU A 138 -6.16 -17.56 0.39
CA LEU A 138 -6.05 -16.60 1.48
C LEU A 138 -6.15 -17.31 2.84
N ALA A 139 -7.05 -18.28 3.01
CA ALA A 139 -7.15 -19.04 4.25
C ALA A 139 -5.92 -19.94 4.51
N ALA A 140 -5.31 -20.47 3.44
CA ALA A 140 -4.14 -21.36 3.49
C ALA A 140 -2.80 -20.65 3.66
N SER A 141 -2.69 -19.38 3.26
CA SER A 141 -1.48 -18.55 3.36
C SER A 141 -0.87 -18.45 4.77
N GLN A 142 -1.58 -18.93 5.79
CA GLN A 142 -1.13 -18.88 7.18
C GLN A 142 -0.69 -20.26 7.69
N ARG A 143 0.51 -20.31 8.27
CA ARG A 143 1.26 -21.53 8.69
C ARG A 143 0.64 -22.31 9.87
N LYS A 144 -0.68 -22.49 9.93
CA LYS A 144 -1.35 -23.25 10.99
C LYS A 144 -1.91 -24.56 10.46
N SER A 145 -1.31 -25.67 10.90
CA SER A 145 -1.72 -27.04 10.56
C SER A 145 -3.19 -27.34 10.91
N LYS A 146 -3.74 -26.71 11.96
CA LYS A 146 -5.16 -26.88 12.35
C LYS A 146 -6.13 -26.27 11.34
N VAL A 147 -5.84 -25.09 10.81
CA VAL A 147 -6.68 -24.42 9.81
C VAL A 147 -6.62 -25.18 8.50
N LYS A 148 -5.42 -25.56 8.05
CA LYS A 148 -5.25 -26.40 6.85
C LYS A 148 -6.04 -27.71 6.94
N ARG A 149 -6.00 -28.42 8.08
CA ARG A 149 -6.82 -29.62 8.31
C ARG A 149 -8.33 -29.35 8.20
N ARG A 150 -8.82 -28.23 8.74
CA ARG A 150 -10.23 -27.83 8.63
C ARG A 150 -10.63 -27.50 7.18
N LEU A 151 -9.74 -26.87 6.42
CA LEU A 151 -9.97 -26.57 5.00
C LEU A 151 -10.01 -27.85 4.16
N ILE A 152 -9.10 -28.80 4.40
CA ILE A 152 -9.12 -30.11 3.74
C ILE A 152 -10.42 -30.84 4.06
N GLY A 153 -10.82 -30.90 5.34
CA GLY A 153 -12.08 -31.50 5.74
C GLY A 153 -13.30 -30.83 5.10
N LEU A 154 -13.24 -29.52 4.83
CA LEU A 154 -14.31 -28.81 4.12
C LEU A 154 -14.39 -29.25 2.65
N ILE A 155 -13.25 -29.41 1.97
CA ILE A 155 -13.18 -29.94 0.59
C ILE A 155 -13.71 -31.38 0.55
N ASP A 156 -13.36 -32.21 1.53
CA ASP A 156 -13.85 -33.60 1.63
C ASP A 156 -15.37 -33.65 1.80
N ILE A 157 -15.94 -32.74 2.60
CA ILE A 157 -17.40 -32.59 2.72
C ILE A 157 -17.97 -32.18 1.36
N TRP A 158 -17.35 -31.22 0.67
CA TRP A 158 -17.86 -30.76 -0.63
C TRP A 158 -17.78 -31.82 -1.74
N ASP A 159 -16.80 -32.71 -1.69
CA ASP A 159 -16.73 -33.88 -2.59
C ASP A 159 -17.82 -34.91 -2.26
N LYS A 160 -18.03 -35.22 -0.98
CA LYS A 160 -19.09 -36.15 -0.55
C LYS A 160 -20.47 -35.64 -0.93
N GLU A 161 -20.71 -34.36 -0.70
CA GLU A 161 -21.96 -33.68 -1.00
C GLU A 161 -22.10 -33.28 -2.47
N LYS A 162 -21.08 -33.50 -3.32
CA LYS A 162 -21.13 -33.24 -4.77
C LYS A 162 -21.52 -31.80 -5.15
N TYR A 163 -21.12 -30.80 -4.36
CA TYR A 163 -21.35 -29.39 -4.70
C TYR A 163 -20.54 -28.93 -5.93
N PHE A 164 -19.38 -29.55 -6.15
CA PHE A 164 -18.42 -29.15 -7.18
C PHE A 164 -17.90 -30.36 -7.95
N THR A 165 -17.42 -30.12 -9.17
CA THR A 165 -16.78 -31.18 -9.98
C THR A 165 -15.42 -31.55 -9.41
N LYS A 166 -14.91 -32.74 -9.74
CA LYS A 166 -13.58 -33.19 -9.29
C LYS A 166 -12.48 -32.20 -9.70
N GLU A 167 -12.55 -31.63 -10.89
CA GLU A 167 -11.60 -30.62 -11.39
C GLU A 167 -11.58 -29.36 -10.50
N GLN A 168 -12.75 -28.89 -10.06
CA GLN A 168 -12.87 -27.74 -9.18
C GLN A 168 -12.32 -28.04 -7.77
N LEU A 169 -12.61 -29.23 -7.24
CA LEU A 169 -12.07 -29.67 -5.95
C LEU A 169 -10.55 -29.79 -6.00
N LEU A 170 -9.98 -30.28 -7.10
CA LEU A 170 -8.54 -30.30 -7.32
C LEU A 170 -7.95 -28.88 -7.37
N ALA A 171 -8.63 -27.93 -8.02
CA ALA A 171 -8.20 -26.53 -8.00
C ALA A 171 -8.18 -25.95 -6.57
N PHE A 172 -9.18 -26.27 -5.74
CA PHE A 172 -9.19 -25.87 -4.32
C PHE A 172 -8.05 -26.52 -3.54
N GLN A 173 -7.79 -27.82 -3.74
CA GLN A 173 -6.66 -28.51 -3.09
C GLN A 173 -5.31 -27.94 -3.53
N ASN A 174 -5.15 -27.61 -4.80
CA ASN A 174 -3.96 -26.96 -5.33
C ASN A 174 -3.77 -25.58 -4.68
N SER A 175 -4.85 -24.80 -4.48
CA SER A 175 -4.78 -23.51 -3.79
C SER A 175 -4.38 -23.62 -2.30
N LEU A 176 -4.57 -24.78 -1.67
CA LEU A 176 -4.12 -25.07 -0.30
C LEU A 176 -2.63 -25.46 -0.20
N SER A 177 -2.07 -25.93 -1.31
CA SER A 177 -0.68 -26.40 -1.42
C SER A 177 0.21 -25.38 -2.12
N ALA A 178 -0.39 -24.50 -2.92
CA ALA A 178 0.26 -23.30 -3.44
C ALA A 178 0.67 -22.42 -2.26
N SER A 179 1.95 -22.55 -1.87
CA SER A 179 2.69 -21.42 -1.32
C SER A 179 2.49 -20.24 -2.29
N PRO A 180 2.40 -18.98 -1.83
CA PRO A 180 2.00 -17.82 -2.64
C PRO A 180 2.95 -17.43 -3.80
N GLU A 181 3.69 -18.37 -4.37
CA GLU A 181 4.73 -18.19 -5.38
C GLU A 181 4.39 -18.90 -6.72
N THR A 182 3.25 -19.59 -6.86
CA THR A 182 2.98 -20.31 -8.14
C THR A 182 1.50 -20.32 -8.52
N SER A 183 1.06 -19.25 -9.18
CA SER A 183 -0.05 -19.25 -10.13
C SER A 183 0.27 -18.20 -11.20
N GLY A 184 1.02 -18.62 -12.21
CA GLY A 184 1.32 -17.80 -13.38
C GLY A 184 0.13 -17.76 -14.33
N SER A 185 -0.43 -16.57 -14.50
CA SER A 185 -0.95 -16.04 -15.77
C SER A 185 -0.78 -14.52 -15.73
N PRO A 186 -0.49 -13.86 -16.86
CA PRO A 186 0.48 -12.78 -16.93
C PRO A 186 -0.15 -11.46 -16.48
N LEU A 187 0.32 -10.97 -15.34
CA LEU A 187 0.46 -9.56 -14.96
C LEU A 187 1.18 -9.56 -13.61
N GLN A 188 2.52 -9.64 -13.67
CA GLN A 188 3.39 -9.44 -12.50
C GLN A 188 3.22 -8.02 -11.96
N PRO A 189 3.21 -7.88 -10.63
CA PRO A 189 4.42 -7.38 -9.98
C PRO A 189 4.92 -8.32 -8.88
N PRO A 190 6.24 -8.34 -8.61
CA PRO A 190 6.90 -9.36 -7.81
C PRO A 190 6.69 -9.22 -6.29
N SER A 191 6.75 -10.38 -5.66
CA SER A 191 6.66 -10.69 -4.24
C SER A 191 7.82 -10.12 -3.41
N LYS A 192 7.51 -9.67 -2.18
CA LYS A 192 8.47 -9.62 -1.07
C LYS A 192 8.46 -10.98 -0.37
N SER A 193 9.56 -11.72 -0.47
CA SER A 193 9.91 -12.85 0.41
C SER A 193 10.80 -12.32 1.55
N GLU A 194 10.57 -12.76 2.78
CA GLU A 194 11.46 -12.46 3.91
C GLU A 194 12.64 -13.45 3.92
N ASN A 195 13.84 -12.88 3.77
CA ASN A 195 15.12 -13.32 4.32
C ASN A 195 15.63 -14.72 3.94
N VAL A 196 15.85 -14.93 2.65
CA VAL A 196 17.15 -15.43 2.21
C VAL A 196 17.83 -14.23 1.57
N SER A 197 19.01 -13.84 2.04
CA SER A 197 19.89 -12.87 1.37
C SER A 197 20.41 -13.48 0.06
N LEU A 198 19.49 -13.73 -0.86
CA LEU A 198 19.75 -13.73 -2.29
C LEU A 198 19.46 -12.29 -2.69
N ASP A 199 20.52 -11.53 -2.91
CA ASP A 199 20.51 -10.16 -3.39
C ASP A 199 19.87 -10.18 -4.79
N LEU A 200 18.54 -10.23 -4.87
CA LEU A 200 17.85 -10.04 -6.15
C LEU A 200 18.16 -8.61 -6.60
N PRO A 201 18.64 -8.41 -7.83
CA PRO A 201 19.01 -7.08 -8.31
C PRO A 201 17.79 -6.17 -8.25
N TYR A 202 17.93 -5.03 -7.58
CA TYR A 202 16.92 -3.98 -7.58
C TYR A 202 16.78 -3.50 -9.02
N ASN A 203 15.66 -3.79 -9.67
CA ASN A 203 15.45 -3.43 -11.08
C ASN A 203 14.57 -2.18 -11.19
N ILE A 204 15.03 -1.21 -11.99
CA ILE A 204 14.29 0.01 -12.32
C ILE A 204 13.30 -0.32 -13.45
N PRO A 205 12.00 0.02 -13.31
CA PRO A 205 11.03 -0.14 -14.39
C PRO A 205 11.36 0.82 -15.55
N SER A 206 10.99 0.46 -16.79
CA SER A 206 11.21 1.33 -17.96
C SER A 206 10.48 2.68 -17.90
N THR A 207 9.39 2.75 -17.14
CA THR A 207 8.50 3.92 -17.09
C THR A 207 8.00 4.16 -15.67
N HIS A 208 7.79 5.43 -15.33
CA HIS A 208 7.15 5.85 -14.09
C HIS A 208 5.98 6.80 -14.37
N GLY A 209 4.78 6.29 -14.10
CA GLY A 209 3.51 6.85 -14.58
C GLY A 209 3.08 6.24 -15.91
N ASP A 210 1.79 6.35 -16.22
CA ASP A 210 1.19 5.84 -17.46
C ASP A 210 1.19 6.95 -18.54
N PRO A 211 1.85 6.75 -19.70
CA PRO A 211 1.89 7.74 -20.78
C PRO A 211 0.53 8.10 -21.39
N SER A 212 -0.49 7.26 -21.20
CA SER A 212 -1.84 7.48 -21.71
C SER A 212 -2.66 8.43 -20.84
N LEU A 213 -2.20 8.72 -19.62
CA LEU A 213 -2.92 9.53 -18.66
C LEU A 213 -2.58 11.02 -18.76
N PRO A 214 -3.55 11.91 -18.50
CA PRO A 214 -3.31 13.34 -18.44
C PRO A 214 -2.48 13.72 -17.21
N PHE A 215 -1.86 14.90 -17.23
CA PHE A 215 -0.88 15.31 -16.21
C PHE A 215 -1.37 15.24 -14.76
N TYR A 216 -2.67 15.45 -14.52
CA TYR A 216 -3.26 15.48 -13.18
C TYR A 216 -3.50 14.08 -12.59
N GLU A 217 -3.39 13.02 -13.40
CA GLU A 217 -3.43 11.62 -12.94
C GLU A 217 -2.04 10.99 -12.86
N LEU A 218 -1.00 11.70 -13.28
CA LEU A 218 0.38 11.23 -13.16
C LEU A 218 0.88 11.36 -11.71
N PRO A 219 1.75 10.46 -11.25
CA PRO A 219 2.39 10.58 -9.94
C PRO A 219 3.13 11.92 -9.79
N ALA A 220 3.06 12.53 -8.60
CA ALA A 220 3.68 13.83 -8.33
C ALA A 220 5.19 13.87 -8.63
N ALA A 221 5.90 12.74 -8.49
CA ALA A 221 7.32 12.65 -8.83
C ALA A 221 7.62 12.96 -10.31
N ASN A 222 6.63 12.83 -11.20
CA ASN A 222 6.79 13.21 -12.61
C ASN A 222 6.99 14.72 -12.79
N LEU A 223 6.71 15.54 -11.77
CA LEU A 223 6.99 16.98 -11.79
C LEU A 223 8.45 17.29 -11.42
N MET A 224 9.19 16.37 -10.80
CA MET A 224 10.47 16.68 -10.16
C MET A 224 11.53 17.20 -11.14
N HIS A 225 11.60 16.62 -12.34
CA HIS A 225 12.54 17.07 -13.37
C HIS A 225 12.23 18.46 -13.94
N LEU A 226 11.01 18.97 -13.73
CA LEU A 226 10.58 20.31 -14.16
C LEU A 226 10.78 21.37 -13.07
N ILE A 227 11.09 20.94 -11.84
CA ILE A 227 11.36 21.86 -10.73
C ILE A 227 12.78 22.41 -10.91
N VAL A 228 12.86 23.64 -11.41
CA VAL A 228 14.12 24.38 -11.51
C VAL A 228 14.31 25.18 -10.22
N PRO A 229 15.42 24.96 -9.48
CA PRO A 229 15.70 25.71 -8.27
C PRO A 229 15.70 27.22 -8.55
N ASN A 230 14.98 27.98 -7.71
CA ASN A 230 14.94 29.45 -7.74
C ASN A 230 14.30 30.07 -8.98
N SER A 231 13.62 29.27 -9.80
CA SER A 231 12.81 29.78 -10.91
C SER A 231 11.42 30.13 -10.41
N SER A 232 10.94 31.32 -10.76
CA SER A 232 9.54 31.73 -10.55
C SER A 232 8.62 31.30 -11.70
N GLN A 233 9.13 30.54 -12.67
CA GLN A 233 8.34 30.11 -13.81
C GLN A 233 7.34 29.03 -13.40
N PRO A 234 6.05 29.17 -13.76
CA PRO A 234 5.07 28.13 -13.48
C PRO A 234 5.39 26.88 -14.32
N ILE A 235 5.24 25.70 -13.70
CA ILE A 235 5.39 24.43 -14.40
C ILE A 235 4.27 24.31 -15.45
N ARG A 236 4.66 24.04 -16.69
CA ARG A 236 3.72 23.90 -17.81
C ARG A 236 3.09 22.51 -17.79
N PRO A 237 1.77 22.37 -17.66
CA PRO A 237 1.11 21.06 -17.58
C PRO A 237 1.37 20.15 -18.80
N ALA A 238 1.57 20.72 -19.99
CA ALA A 238 1.86 19.98 -21.22
C ALA A 238 3.25 19.30 -21.23
N GLU A 239 4.16 19.75 -20.36
CA GLU A 239 5.51 19.21 -20.21
C GLU A 239 5.54 18.08 -19.16
N VAL A 240 4.49 17.95 -18.34
CA VAL A 240 4.35 16.90 -17.34
C VAL A 240 3.95 15.59 -18.03
N ARG A 241 4.90 14.65 -18.14
CA ARG A 241 4.71 13.36 -18.81
C ARG A 241 5.26 12.21 -17.96
N ALA A 242 4.91 10.98 -18.33
CA ALA A 242 5.50 9.78 -17.75
C ALA A 242 7.02 9.80 -17.91
N LEU A 243 7.75 9.59 -16.81
CA LEU A 243 9.21 9.53 -16.82
C LEU A 243 9.66 8.23 -17.48
N GLN A 244 10.66 8.33 -18.34
CA GLN A 244 11.28 7.19 -18.99
C GLN A 244 12.60 6.90 -18.29
N PHE A 245 12.80 5.65 -17.89
CA PHE A 245 14.02 5.18 -17.26
C PHE A 245 14.69 4.11 -18.12
N SER A 246 16.01 3.98 -17.98
CA SER A 246 16.73 2.84 -18.52
C SER A 246 16.37 1.59 -17.70
N ALA A 247 15.46 0.77 -18.21
CA ALA A 247 15.09 -0.48 -17.56
C ALA A 247 16.31 -1.38 -17.34
N GLY A 248 16.50 -1.86 -16.12
CA GLY A 248 17.66 -2.66 -15.78
C GLY A 248 18.01 -2.62 -14.28
N PRO A 249 19.16 -3.21 -13.90
CA PRO A 249 19.64 -3.15 -12.53
C PRO A 249 19.90 -1.71 -12.12
N ALA A 250 19.46 -1.35 -10.92
CA ALA A 250 19.67 -0.05 -10.32
C ALA A 250 21.14 0.15 -9.97
N ASP A 251 21.60 1.40 -10.07
CA ASP A 251 22.93 1.78 -9.61
C ASP A 251 23.10 1.53 -8.10
N GLU A 252 24.31 1.17 -7.68
CA GLU A 252 24.61 0.85 -6.29
C GLU A 252 24.33 2.04 -5.37
N SER A 253 24.57 3.27 -5.85
CA SER A 253 24.27 4.49 -5.11
C SER A 253 22.78 4.61 -4.77
N LEU A 254 21.90 4.30 -5.73
CA LEU A 254 20.45 4.35 -5.57
C LEU A 254 19.96 3.23 -4.66
N VAL A 255 20.55 2.03 -4.79
CA VAL A 255 20.24 0.90 -3.90
C VAL A 255 20.63 1.22 -2.46
N ASN A 256 21.78 1.85 -2.24
CA ASN A 256 22.22 2.26 -0.91
C ASN A 256 21.30 3.35 -0.34
N ALA A 257 20.94 4.37 -1.14
CA ALA A 257 19.98 5.39 -0.72
C ALA A 257 18.62 4.81 -0.35
N LEU A 258 18.12 3.82 -1.12
CA LEU A 258 16.88 3.11 -0.81
C LEU A 258 17.00 2.29 0.48
N LYS A 259 18.12 1.57 0.67
CA LYS A 259 18.38 0.79 1.89
C LYS A 259 18.45 1.71 3.12
N ASP A 260 19.08 2.87 3.00
CA ASP A 260 19.15 3.85 4.08
C ASP A 260 17.78 4.46 4.37
N PHE A 261 17.00 4.81 3.34
CA PHE A 261 15.62 5.25 3.52
C PHE A 261 14.75 4.20 4.24
N LEU A 262 14.83 2.93 3.84
CA LEU A 262 14.09 1.85 4.50
C LEU A 262 14.51 1.67 5.96
N ARG A 263 15.80 1.81 6.26
CA ARG A 263 16.30 1.79 7.65
C ARG A 263 15.74 2.95 8.46
N ASP A 264 15.63 4.14 7.87
CA ASP A 264 15.08 5.30 8.56
C ASP A 264 13.57 5.16 8.81
N VAL A 265 12.82 4.58 7.86
CA VAL A 265 11.41 4.21 8.08
C VAL A 265 11.27 3.19 9.21
N ASP A 266 12.10 2.14 9.22
CA ASP A 266 12.09 1.15 10.30
C ASP A 266 12.45 1.80 11.66
N ARG A 267 13.36 2.77 11.67
CA ARG A 267 13.69 3.54 12.89
C ARG A 267 12.50 4.35 13.38
N MET A 268 11.80 5.05 12.49
CA MET A 268 10.59 5.80 12.83
C MET A 268 9.51 4.89 13.42
N ASP A 269 9.21 3.77 12.75
CA ASP A 269 8.19 2.82 13.27
C ASP A 269 8.56 2.27 14.66
N ASN A 270 9.85 2.05 14.91
CA ASN A 270 10.35 1.61 16.21
C ASN A 270 10.34 2.72 17.27
N THR A 271 10.60 3.99 16.91
CA THR A 271 10.45 5.12 17.84
C THR A 271 8.99 5.35 18.20
N PHE A 272 8.06 5.28 17.23
CA PHE A 272 6.63 5.31 17.52
C PHE A 272 6.21 4.20 18.49
N ALA A 273 6.69 2.98 18.27
CA ALA A 273 6.38 1.84 19.15
C ALA A 273 6.96 2.01 20.57
N LYS A 274 8.10 2.69 20.73
CA LYS A 274 8.67 3.01 22.06
C LYS A 274 7.86 4.10 22.77
N LEU A 275 7.55 5.19 22.07
CA LEU A 275 6.78 6.32 22.62
C LEU A 275 5.37 5.89 23.08
N GLU A 276 4.71 4.98 22.35
CA GLU A 276 3.40 4.42 22.72
C GLU A 276 3.47 3.53 23.98
N ASN A 277 4.57 2.80 24.17
CA ASN A 277 4.77 1.96 25.37
C ASN A 277 5.14 2.79 26.62
N ASP A 278 5.86 3.90 26.44
CA ASP A 278 6.36 4.72 27.55
C ASP A 278 5.36 5.81 28.01
N SER A 279 4.15 5.85 27.41
CA SER A 279 3.09 6.84 27.72
C SER A 279 3.55 8.30 27.64
N ILE A 280 4.52 8.58 26.76
CA ILE A 280 5.02 9.94 26.51
C ILE A 280 3.98 10.66 25.62
N PRO A 281 3.50 11.86 25.98
CA PRO A 281 2.53 12.59 25.17
C PRO A 281 3.17 12.98 23.84
N VAL A 282 2.73 12.32 22.77
CA VAL A 282 3.09 12.61 21.39
C VAL A 282 2.11 13.65 20.86
N GLU A 283 2.60 14.86 20.57
CA GLU A 283 1.80 15.92 19.98
C GLU A 283 1.99 15.91 18.46
N VAL A 284 0.88 15.98 17.71
CA VAL A 284 0.92 16.04 16.25
C VAL A 284 0.55 17.46 15.84
N ASP A 285 1.45 18.16 15.15
CA ASP A 285 1.20 19.54 14.74
C ASP A 285 0.28 19.65 13.52
N GLU A 286 -0.08 20.88 13.15
CA GLU A 286 -0.97 21.18 12.01
C GLU A 286 -0.43 20.68 10.65
N LEU A 287 0.86 20.37 10.56
CA LEU A 287 1.51 19.78 9.38
C LEU A 287 1.63 18.24 9.47
N GLY A 288 1.11 17.62 10.53
CA GLY A 288 1.21 16.18 10.77
C GLY A 288 2.59 15.74 11.26
N GLN A 289 3.41 16.66 11.78
CA GLN A 289 4.70 16.33 12.40
C GLN A 289 4.47 15.77 13.79
N VAL A 290 5.20 14.72 14.11
CA VAL A 290 5.14 14.08 15.42
C VAL A 290 6.22 14.72 16.28
N GLN A 291 5.80 15.49 17.28
CA GLN A 291 6.68 16.17 18.22
C GLN A 291 6.76 15.36 19.52
N TYR A 292 7.97 15.02 19.93
CA TYR A 292 8.26 14.46 21.25
C TYR A 292 9.47 15.15 21.86
N ARG A 293 9.44 15.32 23.19
CA ARG A 293 10.57 15.88 23.95
C ARG A 293 11.53 14.75 24.31
N ASN A 294 12.79 14.87 23.90
CA ASN A 294 13.85 13.99 24.40
C ASN A 294 14.22 14.33 25.85
N GLU A 295 14.93 13.42 26.52
CA GLU A 295 15.44 13.60 27.91
C GLU A 295 16.34 14.83 28.08
N ALA A 296 16.85 15.40 26.98
CA ALA A 296 17.64 16.64 26.93
C ALA A 296 16.80 17.90 26.63
N GLU A 297 15.46 17.84 26.75
CA GLU A 297 14.49 18.91 26.43
C GLU A 297 14.47 19.40 24.96
N ASP A 298 15.23 18.77 24.06
CA ASP A 298 15.29 19.16 22.66
C ASP A 298 14.09 18.61 21.85
N LEU A 299 13.48 19.46 21.01
CA LEU A 299 12.29 19.12 20.23
C LEU A 299 12.71 18.40 18.94
N THR A 300 12.51 17.08 18.88
CA THR A 300 12.79 16.29 17.67
C THR A 300 11.46 16.03 16.95
N ALA A 301 11.41 16.37 15.66
CA ALA A 301 10.20 16.23 14.85
C ALA A 301 10.55 15.74 13.45
N ASP A 302 10.09 14.53 13.12
CA ASP A 302 10.17 13.96 11.77
C ASP A 302 8.80 14.06 11.09
N THR A 303 8.77 14.43 9.82
CA THR A 303 7.52 14.48 9.04
C THR A 303 7.26 13.12 8.38
N TYR A 304 5.99 12.72 8.35
CA TYR A 304 5.54 11.53 7.60
C TYR A 304 5.90 11.59 6.11
N TYR A 305 6.05 12.80 5.56
CA TYR A 305 6.40 13.02 4.16
C TYR A 305 7.91 13.06 3.87
N GLY A 306 8.77 12.87 4.88
CA GLY A 306 10.24 12.82 4.71
C GLY A 306 10.92 14.18 4.51
N TRP A 307 10.23 15.29 4.80
CA TRP A 307 10.80 16.63 4.77
C TRP A 307 11.41 16.94 6.14
N SER A 308 12.71 17.22 6.21
CA SER A 308 13.37 17.57 7.46
C SER A 308 13.12 19.03 7.84
N ARG A 309 13.18 19.37 9.14
CA ARG A 309 13.19 20.77 9.58
C ARG A 309 14.39 21.55 9.02
N THR A 310 15.52 20.87 8.80
CA THR A 310 16.66 21.48 8.09
C THR A 310 16.28 21.90 6.68
N PHE A 311 15.50 21.08 5.95
CA PHE A 311 14.99 21.45 4.64
C PHE A 311 14.10 22.70 4.72
N PHE A 312 13.17 22.77 5.67
CA PHE A 312 12.30 23.95 5.84
C PHE A 312 13.07 25.20 6.27
N ALA A 313 14.03 25.07 7.20
CA ALA A 313 14.87 26.17 7.64
C ALA A 313 15.71 26.75 6.49
N ILE A 314 16.27 25.88 5.63
CA ILE A 314 17.00 26.30 4.42
C ILE A 314 16.10 27.06 3.45
N THR A 315 14.81 26.70 3.36
CA THR A 315 13.85 27.42 2.50
C THR A 315 13.32 28.72 3.09
N ALA A 316 13.47 28.94 4.41
CA ALA A 316 12.92 30.08 5.13
C ALA A 316 13.92 31.25 5.28
N GLU A 317 15.23 31.03 5.15
CA GLU A 317 16.27 32.05 5.30
C GLU A 317 16.59 32.75 3.95
N PRO A 318 16.24 34.03 3.77
CA PRO A 318 16.61 34.77 2.55
C PRO A 318 18.09 35.17 2.60
N GLY A 319 18.94 34.49 1.83
CA GLY A 319 20.28 35.01 1.47
C GLY A 319 21.49 34.10 1.69
N VAL A 320 21.32 32.82 2.02
CA VAL A 320 22.47 31.90 2.15
C VAL A 320 22.91 31.38 0.77
N ASP A 321 24.20 31.55 0.47
CA ASP A 321 24.84 31.12 -0.78
C ASP A 321 24.62 29.62 -1.04
N ARG A 322 23.92 29.32 -2.14
CA ARG A 322 23.35 27.99 -2.42
C ARG A 322 24.34 26.99 -3.01
N THR A 323 25.60 27.36 -3.19
CA THR A 323 26.63 26.52 -3.82
C THR A 323 27.48 25.72 -2.83
N ALA A 324 27.46 26.05 -1.54
CA ALA A 324 28.22 25.33 -0.50
C ALA A 324 27.42 24.19 0.17
N ALA A 325 26.10 24.13 0.00
CA ALA A 325 25.21 23.26 0.77
C ALA A 325 25.06 21.82 0.23
N VAL A 326 25.64 21.49 -0.93
CA VAL A 326 25.65 20.09 -1.44
C VAL A 326 26.71 19.23 -0.73
N ALA A 327 27.61 19.82 0.06
CA ALA A 327 28.79 19.15 0.58
C ALA A 327 28.84 18.95 2.11
N VAL A 328 27.80 19.27 2.89
CA VAL A 328 27.80 18.97 4.34
C VAL A 328 26.37 18.72 4.84
N VAL A 329 25.94 17.46 4.84
CA VAL A 329 25.03 16.98 5.89
C VAL A 329 25.95 16.53 7.02
N PRO A 330 26.03 17.24 8.16
CA PRO A 330 26.75 16.72 9.30
C PRO A 330 25.97 15.52 9.81
N ASN A 331 26.59 14.36 9.75
CA ASN A 331 26.15 13.17 10.44
C ASN A 331 26.25 13.47 11.94
N VAL A 332 25.18 14.00 12.55
CA VAL A 332 25.08 14.11 14.01
C VAL A 332 24.85 12.70 14.55
N ARG A 333 25.92 11.91 14.53
CA ARG A 333 26.09 10.73 15.36
C ARG A 333 26.33 11.22 16.77
N GLY A 334 25.46 10.83 17.70
CA GLY A 334 25.89 10.68 19.08
C GLY A 334 26.93 9.56 19.11
N ASP A 335 28.21 9.92 19.16
CA ASP A 335 29.29 8.99 19.46
C ASP A 335 29.63 9.12 20.94
N ASP A 336 29.38 8.04 21.67
CA ASP A 336 30.06 7.74 22.91
C ASP A 336 31.57 7.79 22.70
N THR A 337 32.22 8.51 23.59
CA THR A 337 33.67 8.68 23.69
C THR A 337 34.40 7.33 23.77
N ALA A 338 35.32 7.05 22.84
CA ALA A 338 36.63 6.47 23.14
C ALA A 338 37.58 6.39 21.91
N ASN A 339 38.60 7.26 21.93
CA ASN A 339 40.01 6.90 21.68
C ASN A 339 40.45 6.46 20.27
N ARG A 340 41.03 7.37 19.45
CA ARG A 340 42.41 7.19 18.89
C ARG A 340 42.93 8.38 18.05
N GLN A 341 44.00 8.96 18.59
CA GLN A 341 45.21 9.53 17.98
C GLN A 341 45.22 10.14 16.56
N VAL A 342 45.61 11.42 16.57
CA VAL A 342 46.04 12.31 15.48
C VAL A 342 47.35 11.85 14.83
N ILE A 343 47.43 11.88 13.49
CA ILE A 343 48.67 12.11 12.72
C ILE A 343 48.35 12.99 11.49
N PRO A 344 48.99 14.15 11.27
CA PRO A 344 48.76 14.99 10.10
C PRO A 344 49.76 14.66 8.97
N ARG A 345 49.33 14.66 7.70
CA ARG A 345 50.26 14.73 6.56
C ARG A 345 49.98 15.94 5.68
N ARG A 346 51.09 16.63 5.42
CA ARG A 346 51.31 17.94 4.80
C ARG A 346 50.86 18.04 3.34
N LEU A 347 50.42 19.27 3.02
CA LEU A 347 50.42 19.93 1.71
C LEU A 347 51.81 19.93 1.06
N HIS A 348 51.87 19.68 -0.26
CA HIS A 348 52.89 20.19 -1.20
C HIS A 348 52.15 20.63 -2.49
N GLY A 349 52.32 21.90 -2.88
CA GLY A 349 51.87 22.45 -4.17
C GLY A 349 52.93 22.24 -5.28
N PRO A 350 53.15 23.22 -6.19
CA PRO A 350 52.25 23.72 -7.24
C PRO A 350 52.97 23.75 -8.61
N ILE A 351 52.28 23.91 -9.76
CA ILE A 351 52.89 24.45 -11.01
C ILE A 351 51.92 25.38 -11.73
N ALA A 352 52.47 26.50 -12.18
CA ALA A 352 51.85 27.70 -12.75
C ALA A 352 51.88 27.76 -14.29
N GLY A 353 51.20 28.76 -14.86
CA GLY A 353 51.39 29.30 -16.22
C GLY A 353 50.23 28.98 -17.17
N GLN A 354 49.69 29.87 -18.00
CA GLN A 354 50.08 31.21 -18.42
C GLN A 354 48.85 31.96 -18.93
N TYR A 355 48.87 33.28 -18.75
CA TYR A 355 48.02 34.29 -19.38
C TYR A 355 48.29 34.37 -20.88
N LEU A 356 47.25 34.58 -21.68
CA LEU A 356 47.32 35.34 -22.93
C LEU A 356 46.11 36.28 -22.99
N GLU A 357 46.42 37.57 -22.85
CA GLU A 357 45.58 38.70 -23.23
C GLU A 357 45.50 38.77 -24.77
N GLU A 358 44.33 39.13 -25.30
CA GLU A 358 44.25 39.94 -26.52
C GLU A 358 42.98 40.82 -26.45
N GLU A 359 43.19 42.11 -26.18
CA GLU A 359 42.27 43.20 -26.40
C GLU A 359 42.21 43.58 -27.90
N ASN A 360 41.04 43.94 -28.43
CA ASN A 360 40.83 45.21 -29.18
C ASN A 360 39.35 45.43 -29.60
N PRO A 361 38.92 46.63 -30.03
CA PRO A 361 37.81 47.34 -29.39
C PRO A 361 36.75 47.81 -30.42
N ARG A 362 35.65 48.40 -29.93
CA ARG A 362 35.11 49.66 -30.49
C ARG A 362 33.91 50.08 -29.66
N ALA A 363 34.14 51.12 -28.88
CA ALA A 363 33.13 51.88 -28.18
C ALA A 363 32.77 53.13 -29.00
N ARG A 364 31.48 53.50 -28.90
CA ARG A 364 30.93 54.86 -28.83
C ARG A 364 30.87 55.74 -30.09
N GLU A 365 29.63 56.07 -30.43
CA GLU A 365 29.07 57.44 -30.61
C GLU A 365 27.56 57.31 -30.26
N ALA A 366 27.04 57.95 -29.20
CA ALA A 366 26.40 59.28 -29.18
C ALA A 366 25.16 59.33 -30.11
N MET A 367 23.98 59.89 -29.79
CA MET A 367 23.57 60.89 -28.81
C MET A 367 22.03 61.02 -28.91
N THR A 368 21.39 61.31 -27.77
CA THR A 368 20.25 62.24 -27.59
C THR A 368 18.92 62.09 -28.36
N VAL A 369 17.88 61.93 -27.55
CA VAL A 369 16.46 62.25 -27.76
C VAL A 369 16.26 63.70 -28.26
N PRO A 370 15.21 63.97 -29.04
CA PRO A 370 14.27 64.98 -28.56
C PRO A 370 12.79 64.58 -28.69
N ILE A 371 12.08 65.07 -27.69
CA ILE A 371 10.63 65.12 -27.52
C ILE A 371 9.98 65.89 -28.67
N LYS A 372 8.87 65.39 -29.21
CA LYS A 372 7.87 66.22 -29.90
C LYS A 372 6.49 65.94 -29.31
N THR A 373 5.96 66.97 -28.68
CA THR A 373 4.54 67.23 -28.47
C THR A 373 3.90 67.73 -29.77
N ASN A 374 2.63 67.36 -29.94
CA ASN A 374 1.67 67.64 -31.01
C ASN A 374 1.82 66.87 -32.33
#